data_AF-A0A966BIX9-F1
#
_entry.id   AF-A0A966BIX9-F1
#
_cell.length_a   1.000
_cell.length_b   1.000
_cell.length_c   1.000
_cell.angle_alpha   90.00
_cell.angle_beta   90.00
_cell.angle_gamma   90.00
#
_symmetry.space_group_name_H-M   'P 1'
#
loop_
_entity.id
_entity.type
_entity.pdbx_description
1 polymer ?
#
loop_
_entity_poly.entity_id
_entity_poly.type
_entity_poly.pdbx_seq_one_letter_code
_entity_poly.pdbx_strand_id
1 'polypeptide(L)' 'LKTARLNAGLKQEDVAAKLKKPQSYISKIERGERRVDAAELKELAKILKKDINYFLS' A
#
# COMPACT_ATOMS: atom_id res chain seq x y z
N LEU A 1 -0.77 -2.92 5.76
CA LEU A 1 -1.22 -2.14 4.57
C LEU A 1 -2.73 -1.86 4.56
N LYS A 2 -3.59 -2.90 4.59
CA LYS A 2 -5.06 -2.78 4.47
C LYS A 2 -5.68 -1.71 5.39
N THR A 3 -5.33 -1.70 6.67
CA THR A 3 -5.83 -0.72 7.65
C THR A 3 -5.52 0.71 7.26
N ALA A 4 -4.27 1.01 6.86
CA ALA A 4 -3.89 2.35 6.40
C ALA A 4 -4.67 2.78 5.15
N ARG A 5 -4.88 1.86 4.20
CA ARG A 5 -5.67 2.13 2.99
C ARG A 5 -7.13 2.46 3.33
N LEU A 6 -7.76 1.67 4.19
CA LEU A 6 -9.14 1.89 4.60
C LEU A 6 -9.30 3.21 5.38
N ASN A 7 -8.37 3.53 6.28
CA ASN A 7 -8.35 4.80 7.00
C ASN A 7 -8.16 6.02 6.09
N ALA A 8 -7.51 5.83 4.94
CA ALA A 8 -7.38 6.85 3.89
C ALA A 8 -8.61 6.94 2.97
N GLY A 9 -9.62 6.07 3.14
CA GLY A 9 -10.83 6.03 2.30
C GLY A 9 -10.59 5.54 0.87
N LEU A 10 -9.49 4.82 0.62
CA LEU A 10 -9.08 4.40 -0.73
C LEU A 10 -9.48 2.95 -1.04
N LYS A 11 -9.90 2.69 -2.27
CA LYS A 11 -10.00 1.33 -2.84
C LYS A 11 -8.62 0.81 -3.20
N GLN A 12 -8.50 -0.51 -3.40
CA GLN A 12 -7.24 -1.11 -3.85
C GLN A 12 -6.84 -0.58 -5.25
N GLU A 13 -7.82 -0.30 -6.11
CA GLU A 13 -7.65 0.30 -7.43
C GLU A 13 -7.01 1.70 -7.36
N ASP A 14 -7.43 2.53 -6.40
CA ASP A 14 -6.89 3.89 -6.25
C ASP A 14 -5.40 3.89 -5.90
N VAL A 15 -4.99 2.99 -5.01
CA VAL A 15 -3.58 2.85 -4.62
C VAL A 15 -2.77 2.25 -5.76
N ALA A 16 -3.33 1.24 -6.44
CA ALA A 16 -2.67 0.58 -7.56
C ALA A 16 -2.46 1.54 -8.75
N ALA A 17 -3.45 2.38 -9.06
CA ALA A 17 -3.35 3.40 -10.10
C ALA A 17 -2.23 4.39 -9.81
N LYS A 18 -2.09 4.84 -8.56
CA LYS A 18 -0.99 5.74 -8.14
C LYS A 18 0.39 5.09 -8.27
N LEU A 19 0.49 3.78 -8.11
CA LEU A 19 1.72 3.00 -8.32
C LEU A 19 1.92 2.54 -9.77
N LYS A 20 0.98 2.83 -10.67
CA LYS A 20 0.95 2.30 -12.05
C LYS A 20 1.05 0.76 -12.07
N LYS A 21 0.32 0.11 -11.16
CA LYS A 21 0.23 -1.36 -11.02
C LYS A 21 -1.23 -1.82 -11.18
N PRO A 22 -1.47 -3.10 -11.51
CA PRO A 22 -2.82 -3.66 -11.47
C PRO A 22 -3.34 -3.71 -10.02
N GLN A 23 -4.66 -3.63 -9.82
CA GLN A 23 -5.28 -3.74 -8.49
C GLN A 23 -4.84 -5.02 -7.74
N SER A 24 -4.65 -6.12 -8.47
CA SER A 24 -4.18 -7.40 -7.93
C SER A 24 -2.84 -7.30 -7.21
N TYR A 25 -2.01 -6.30 -7.54
CA TYR A 25 -0.76 -6.00 -6.86
C TYR A 25 -0.99 -5.62 -5.39
N ILE A 26 -1.90 -4.67 -5.13
CA ILE A 26 -2.27 -4.27 -3.76
C ILE A 26 -2.98 -5.42 -3.05
N SER A 27 -3.84 -6.14 -3.77
CA SER A 27 -4.54 -7.31 -3.25
C SER A 27 -3.58 -8.37 -2.70
N LYS A 28 -2.52 -8.71 -3.46
CA LYS A 28 -1.49 -9.68 -3.05
C LYS A 28 -0.65 -9.17 -1.87
N ILE A 29 -0.33 -7.88 -1.81
CA ILE A 29 0.37 -7.29 -0.66
C ILE A 29 -0.50 -7.38 0.59
N GLU A 30 -1.80 -7.04 0.50
CA GLU A 30 -2.71 -7.07 1.64
C GLU A 30 -3.00 -8.49 2.16
N ARG A 31 -2.85 -9.52 1.32
CA ARG A 31 -2.92 -10.93 1.71
C ARG A 31 -1.57 -11.52 2.16
N GLY A 32 -0.47 -10.77 2.07
CA GLY A 32 0.87 -11.27 2.39
C GLY A 32 1.48 -12.20 1.34
N GLU A 33 0.84 -12.35 0.18
CA GLU A 33 1.30 -13.17 -0.94
C GLU A 33 2.44 -12.49 -1.74
N ARG A 34 2.62 -11.18 -1.55
CA ARG A 34 3.70 -10.41 -2.17
C ARG A 34 4.44 -9.60 -1.12
N ARG A 35 5.76 -9.77 -1.07
CA ARG A 35 6.66 -8.92 -0.28
C ARG A 35 6.70 -7.49 -0.85
N VAL A 36 6.95 -6.52 0.02
CA VAL A 36 7.11 -5.11 -0.33
C VAL A 36 8.54 -4.74 0.00
N ASP A 37 9.28 -4.21 -0.96
CA ASP A 37 10.63 -3.71 -0.69
C ASP A 37 10.61 -2.31 -0.04
N ALA A 38 11.77 -1.81 0.39
CA ALA A 38 11.86 -0.54 1.10
C ALA A 38 11.44 0.67 0.23
N ALA A 39 11.68 0.64 -1.08
CA ALA A 39 11.31 1.73 -1.98
C ALA A 39 9.80 1.75 -2.21
N GLU A 40 9.20 0.58 -2.45
CA GLU A 40 7.76 0.39 -2.57
C GLU A 40 7.05 0.78 -1.27
N LEU A 41 7.61 0.42 -0.12
CA LEU A 41 7.06 0.78 1.19
C LEU A 41 7.03 2.29 1.38
N LYS A 42 8.09 2.98 0.95
CA LYS A 42 8.17 4.45 0.99
C LYS A 42 7.12 5.11 0.09
N GLU A 43 6.89 4.57 -1.11
CA GLU A 43 5.83 5.07 -1.99
C GLU A 43 4.43 4.84 -1.40
N LEU A 44 4.18 3.64 -0.86
CA LEU A 44 2.92 3.30 -0.18
C LEU A 44 2.67 4.22 1.02
N ALA A 45 3.69 4.48 1.84
CA ALA A 45 3.61 5.42 2.96
C ALA A 45 3.20 6.83 2.50
N LYS A 46 3.83 7.33 1.43
CA LYS A 46 3.47 8.62 0.82
C LYS A 46 2.04 8.66 0.31
N ILE A 47 1.61 7.62 -0.42
CA ILE A 47 0.24 7.53 -0.98
C ILE A 47 -0.81 7.52 0.13
N LEU A 48 -0.54 6.78 1.20
CA LEU A 48 -1.46 6.57 2.32
C LEU A 48 -1.36 7.66 3.39
N LYS A 49 -0.50 8.67 3.19
CA LYS A 49 -0.24 9.74 4.15
C LYS A 49 0.08 9.19 5.54
N LYS A 50 0.94 8.17 5.59
CA LYS A 50 1.46 7.57 6.83
C LYS A 50 2.96 7.73 6.88
N ASP A 51 3.47 7.85 8.10
CA ASP A 51 4.91 7.70 8.33
C ASP A 51 5.33 6.26 8.01
N ILE A 52 6.55 6.07 7.52
CA ILE A 52 7.04 4.73 7.16
C ILE A 52 7.07 3.79 8.37
N ASN A 53 7.30 4.31 9.58
CA ASN A 53 7.33 3.53 10.81
C ASN A 53 5.97 2.89 11.13
N TYR A 54 4.86 3.44 10.62
CA TYR A 54 3.53 2.84 10.76
C TYR A 54 3.46 1.40 10.21
N PHE A 55 4.34 1.05 9.27
CA PHE A 55 4.37 -0.28 8.65
C PHE A 55 5.48 -1.20 9.20
N LEU A 56 6.32 -0.70 10.10
CA LEU A 56 7.45 -1.43 10.70
C LEU A 56 7.18 -1.85 12.16
N SER A 57 6.15 -1.27 12.76
CA SER A 57 5.65 -1.56 14.12
C SER A 57 4.59 -2.64 14.16
#